data_AF-A0A3P8K2S3-F1
#
_entry.id   AF-A0A3P8K2S3-F1
#
_cell.length_a   1.000
_cell.length_b   1.000
_cell.length_c   1.000
_cell.angle_alpha   90.00
_cell.angle_beta   90.00
_cell.angle_gamma   90.00
#
_symmetry.space_group_name_H-M   'P 1'
#
loop_
_entity.id
_entity.type
_entity.pdbx_description
1 polymer ?
#
loop_
_entity_poly.entity_id
_entity_poly.type
_entity_poly.pdbx_seq_one_letter_code
_entity_poly.pdbx_strand_id
1 'polypeptide(L)' 'MDTDAHLLRAYAVAIDVRVTSPNVTDALKIVTEHREGLAFEVLVPYVDGDDHFMIDTDSMTLSTGRHRLWHTGATPSA' A
#
# COMPACT_ATOMS: atom_id res chain seq x y z
N MET A 1 26.65 -10.98 0.96
CA MET A 1 25.26 -11.43 0.75
C MET A 1 24.38 -10.20 0.91
N ASP A 2 24.42 -9.30 -0.08
CA ASP A 2 23.87 -7.92 0.01
C ASP A 2 23.33 -7.41 -1.34
N THR A 3 23.22 -8.32 -2.32
CA THR A 3 22.82 -7.99 -3.69
C THR A 3 21.30 -7.85 -3.80
N ASP A 4 20.55 -8.50 -2.91
CA ASP A 4 19.09 -8.59 -2.98
C ASP A 4 18.42 -7.23 -2.68
N ALA A 5 18.96 -6.47 -1.71
CA ALA A 5 18.50 -5.12 -1.39
C ALA A 5 18.71 -4.13 -2.56
N HIS A 6 19.76 -4.33 -3.37
CA HIS A 6 20.03 -3.51 -4.56
C HIS A 6 19.14 -3.87 -5.75
N LEU A 7 18.58 -5.08 -5.77
CA LEU A 7 17.64 -5.55 -6.79
C LEU A 7 16.18 -5.24 -6.46
N LEU A 8 15.88 -4.83 -5.23
CA LEU A 8 14.54 -4.45 -4.85
C LEU A 8 14.11 -3.18 -5.60
N ARG A 9 13.02 -3.31 -6.36
CA ARG A 9 12.48 -2.24 -7.21
C ARG A 9 11.10 -1.79 -6.79
N ALA A 10 10.45 -2.50 -5.88
CA ALA A 10 9.13 -2.15 -5.37
C ALA A 10 9.01 -2.45 -3.88
N TYR A 11 8.32 -1.57 -3.16
CA TYR A 11 7.82 -1.83 -1.81
C TYR A 11 6.30 -1.78 -1.81
N ALA A 12 5.68 -2.61 -0.98
CA ALA A 12 4.26 -2.51 -0.66
C ALA A 12 4.08 -2.59 0.85
N VAL A 13 3.22 -1.73 1.39
CA VAL A 13 2.78 -1.76 2.78
C VAL A 13 1.26 -1.83 2.79
N ALA A 14 0.72 -2.77 3.54
CA ALA A 14 -0.71 -2.94 3.72
C ALA A 14 -1.08 -2.59 5.18
N ILE A 15 -2.10 -1.76 5.36
CA ILE A 15 -2.55 -1.26 6.65
C ILE A 15 -4.05 -1.47 6.72
N ASP A 16 -4.52 -2.14 7.76
CA ASP A 16 -5.93 -2.19 8.11
C ASP A 16 -6.38 -0.79 8.57
N VAL A 17 -7.39 -0.24 7.91
CA VAL A 17 -7.92 1.09 8.18
C VAL A 17 -9.44 1.07 8.27
N ARG A 18 -9.97 1.87 9.18
CA ARG A 18 -11.39 2.22 9.22
C ARG A 18 -11.64 3.50 8.42
N VAL A 19 -12.40 3.39 7.34
CA VAL A 19 -12.83 4.51 6.51
C VAL A 19 -14.13 5.05 7.10
N THR A 20 -14.24 6.35 7.33
CA THR A 20 -15.41 6.94 8.01
C THR A 20 -16.33 7.75 7.09
N SER A 21 -16.00 7.90 5.80
CA SER A 21 -16.74 8.75 4.86
C SER A 21 -16.77 8.14 3.46
N PRO A 22 -17.92 8.17 2.75
CA PRO A 22 -19.23 8.66 3.20
C PRO A 22 -19.93 7.73 4.21
N ASN A 23 -19.50 6.48 4.31
CA ASN A 23 -20.00 5.48 5.26
C ASN A 23 -18.83 4.88 6.05
N VAL A 24 -19.11 4.34 7.24
CA VAL A 24 -18.11 3.60 8.02
C VAL A 24 -17.93 2.21 7.41
N THR A 25 -16.70 1.90 6.98
CA THR A 25 -16.33 0.56 6.49
C THR A 25 -14.88 0.26 6.86
N ASP A 26 -14.59 -1.00 7.11
CA ASP A 26 -13.21 -1.46 7.24
C ASP A 26 -12.64 -1.72 5.83
N ALA A 27 -11.35 -1.46 5.68
CA ALA A 27 -10.65 -1.54 4.41
C ALA A 27 -9.16 -1.79 4.60
N LEU A 28 -8.54 -2.42 3.61
CA LEU A 28 -7.10 -2.49 3.52
C LEU A 28 -6.59 -1.31 2.69
N LYS A 29 -5.76 -0.46 3.28
CA LYS A 29 -4.98 0.53 2.54
C LYS A 29 -3.65 -0.09 2.13
N ILE A 30 -3.41 -0.20 0.83
CA ILE A 30 -2.17 -0.69 0.25
C ILE A 30 -1.42 0.47 -0.39
N VAL A 31 -0.21 0.75 0.06
CA VAL A 31 0.70 1.73 -0.55
C VAL A 31 1.79 0.95 -1.28
N THR A 32 1.85 1.10 -2.59
CA THR A 32 2.84 0.42 -3.44
C THR A 32 3.69 1.45 -4.16
N GLU A 33 5.01 1.31 -4.09
CA GLU A 33 5.94 2.25 -4.70
C GLU A 33 7.02 1.53 -5.48
N HIS A 34 7.11 1.81 -6.78
CA HIS A 34 8.27 1.44 -7.56
C HIS A 34 9.41 2.46 -7.36
N ARG A 35 10.65 2.01 -7.15
CA ARG A 35 11.81 2.86 -6.84
C ARG A 35 12.02 4.04 -7.80
N GLU A 36 11.84 3.76 -9.08
CA GLU A 36 12.05 4.70 -10.20
C GLU A 36 10.74 5.04 -10.92
N GLY A 37 9.62 4.56 -10.39
CA GLY A 37 8.34 4.54 -11.09
C GLY A 37 7.27 5.29 -10.32
N LEU A 38 6.03 4.85 -10.49
CA LEU A 38 4.88 5.46 -9.84
C LEU A 38 4.71 4.94 -8.41
N ALA A 39 4.15 5.78 -7.57
CA ALA A 39 3.54 5.41 -6.31
C ALA A 39 2.03 5.29 -6.52
N PHE A 40 1.44 4.26 -5.92
CA PHE A 40 0.00 4.00 -5.95
C PHE A 40 -0.51 3.80 -4.53
N GLU A 41 -1.70 4.33 -4.28
CA GLU A 41 -2.48 3.98 -3.09
C GLU A 41 -3.74 3.25 -3.55
N VAL A 42 -3.96 2.06 -3.00
CA VAL A 42 -5.18 1.27 -3.21
C VAL A 42 -5.93 1.20 -1.89
N LEU A 43 -7.23 1.44 -1.95
CA LEU A 43 -8.14 1.21 -0.84
C LEU A 43 -9.06 0.06 -1.23
N VAL A 44 -9.00 -1.03 -0.47
CA VAL A 44 -9.74 -2.26 -0.73
C VAL A 44 -10.72 -2.48 0.43
N PRO A 45 -12.00 -2.11 0.28
CA PRO A 45 -13.01 -2.39 1.28
C PRO A 45 -13.18 -3.89 1.48
N TYR A 46 -13.43 -4.30 2.71
CA TYR A 46 -13.77 -5.68 3.01
C TYR A 46 -14.89 -5.73 4.05
N VAL A 47 -15.59 -6.85 4.06
CA VAL A 47 -16.54 -7.20 5.11
C VAL A 47 -16.01 -8.43 5.82
N ASP A 48 -15.76 -8.29 7.11
CA ASP A 48 -15.39 -9.39 8.00
C ASP A 48 -16.65 -9.90 8.69
N GLY A 49 -17.09 -11.11 8.33
CA GLY A 49 -18.20 -11.81 8.94
C GLY A 49 -17.73 -13.09 9.62
N ASP A 50 -18.54 -13.64 10.53
CA ASP A 50 -18.15 -14.74 11.44
C ASP A 50 -17.52 -15.98 10.74
N ASP A 51 -17.82 -16.22 9.46
CA ASP A 51 -17.29 -17.35 8.68
C ASP A 51 -16.57 -16.94 7.38
N HIS A 52 -16.52 -15.65 7.03
CA HIS A 52 -15.96 -15.23 5.75
C HIS A 52 -15.37 -13.82 5.76
N PHE A 53 -14.19 -13.71 5.15
CA PHE A 53 -13.57 -12.44 4.78
C PHE A 53 -13.89 -12.17 3.30
N MET A 54 -14.77 -11.21 3.05
CA MET A 54 -15.20 -10.84 1.69
C MET A 54 -14.50 -9.56 1.28
N ILE A 55 -13.71 -9.64 0.20
CA ILE A 55 -13.14 -8.46 -0.46
C ILE A 55 -14.18 -7.90 -1.43
N ASP A 56 -14.54 -6.63 -1.26
CA ASP A 56 -15.37 -5.92 -2.24
C ASP A 56 -14.46 -5.29 -3.30
N THR A 57 -14.24 -6.03 -4.40
CA THR A 57 -13.42 -5.56 -5.52
C THR A 57 -14.09 -4.47 -6.36
N ASP A 58 -15.42 -4.38 -6.32
CA ASP A 58 -16.18 -3.42 -7.11
C ASP A 58 -16.10 -2.01 -6.49
N SER A 59 -15.92 -1.94 -5.16
CA SER A 59 -15.70 -0.70 -4.42
C SER A 59 -14.22 -0.32 -4.25
N MET A 60 -13.30 -1.05 -4.91
CA MET A 60 -11.86 -0.75 -4.82
C MET A 60 -11.54 0.60 -5.46
N THR A 61 -10.78 1.43 -4.74
CA THR A 61 -10.30 2.72 -5.27
C THR A 61 -8.80 2.68 -5.47
N LEU A 62 -8.33 3.08 -6.65
CA LEU A 62 -6.92 3.27 -6.97
C LEU A 62 -6.66 4.76 -7.21
N SER A 63 -5.62 5.28 -6.58
CA SER A 63 -5.15 6.64 -6.82
C SER A 63 -3.63 6.68 -6.96
N THR A 64 -3.14 7.75 -7.59
CA THR A 64 -1.72 8.05 -7.57
C THR A 64 -1.31 8.47 -6.16
N GLY A 65 -0.24 7.86 -5.66
CA GLY A 65 0.32 8.14 -4.34
C GLY A 65 1.50 9.11 -4.40
N ARG A 66 2.15 9.29 -3.25
CA ARG A 66 3.46 9.96 -3.13
C ARG A 66 4.49 8.95 -2.63
N HIS A 67 5.73 9.07 -3.10
CA HIS A 67 6.82 8.28 -2.56
C HIS A 67 7.09 8.62 -1.09
N ARG A 68 6.94 7.62 -0.23
CA ARG A 68 7.05 7.65 1.23
C ARG A 68 7.82 6.45 1.78
N LEU A 69 7.81 5.32 1.09
CA LEU A 69 8.46 4.08 1.51
C LEU A 69 9.96 4.06 1.15
N TRP A 70 10.35 4.72 0.07
CA TRP A 70 11.77 4.88 -0.29
C TRP A 70 12.39 6.04 0.50
N HIS A 71 13.45 5.78 1.27
CA HIS A 71 14.28 6.83 1.83
C HIS A 71 15.17 7.44 0.73
N THR A 72 14.78 8.57 0.15
CA THR A 72 15.70 9.41 -0.66
C THR A 72 16.65 10.16 0.27
N GLY A 73 17.61 9.46 0.88
CA GLY A 73 18.56 10.11 1.77
C GLY A 73 19.33 9.20 2.70
N ALA A 74 20.09 8.26 2.15
CA ALA A 74 21.35 7.85 2.75
C ALA A 74 22.36 7.82 1.61
N THR A 75 22.97 8.98 1.33
CA THR A 75 24.30 8.98 0.71
C THR A 75 25.18 8.19 1.67
N PRO A 76 25.77 7.04 1.29
CA PRO A 76 26.81 6.44 2.11
C PRO A 76 27.93 7.48 2.19
N SER A 77 28.23 7.96 3.41
CA SER A 77 29.44 8.76 3.64
C SER A 77 30.64 7.93 3.18
N ALA A 78 31.32 8.42 2.14
CA ALA A 78 32.70 8.05 1.85
C ALA A 78 33.65 8.95 2.64
#